data_AF-A0A850LWU9-F1
#
_entry.id   AF-A0A850LWU9-F1
#
_cell.length_a   1.000
_cell.length_b   1.000
_cell.length_c   1.000
_cell.angle_alpha   90.00
_cell.angle_beta   90.00
_cell.angle_gamma   90.00
#
_symmetry.space_group_name_H-M   'P 1'
#
loop_
_entity.id
_entity.type
_entity.pdbx_description
1 polymer ?
#
loop_
_entity_poly.entity_id
_entity_poly.type
_entity_poly.pdbx_seq_one_letter_code
_entity_poly.pdbx_strand_id
1 'polypeptide(L)'
;MEIKLSLINFQEIGLIIRIIIFSIVIVISSLICEIIQRKNEKFRGIFLAILSGFMFALNNFWISPLMALFVSVLTLNAEFVEYLIFISASIILILGTIVGIAKISESFKVAQASNMIPIQHLPLQIAPPFYFLIIYLLPIPDLFSILFLFIGIGLVIISSFLLSKRQAELEKIK
;
A
#
# COMPACT_ATOMS: atom_id res chain seq x y z
N MET A 1 -20.95 -6.12 12.64
CA MET A 1 -19.81 -6.40 13.54
C MET A 1 -18.97 -5.14 13.57
N GLU A 2 -19.19 -4.26 14.55
CA GLU A 2 -18.35 -3.08 14.73
C GLU A 2 -16.98 -3.53 15.23
N ILE A 3 -15.95 -3.39 14.39
CA ILE A 3 -14.57 -3.58 14.83
C ILE A 3 -14.24 -2.38 15.70
N LYS A 4 -14.36 -2.52 17.02
CA LYS A 4 -13.84 -1.54 17.98
C LYS A 4 -12.32 -1.53 17.85
N LEU A 5 -11.80 -0.60 17.05
CA LEU A 5 -10.36 -0.29 16.94
C LEU A 5 -9.73 0.01 18.31
N SER A 6 -10.54 0.34 19.32
CA SER A 6 -10.12 0.53 20.72
C SER A 6 -9.68 -0.75 21.45
N LEU A 7 -9.71 -1.91 20.80
CA LEU A 7 -9.29 -3.20 21.40
C LEU A 7 -7.99 -3.76 20.81
N ILE A 8 -7.37 -3.08 19.84
CA ILE A 8 -6.10 -3.54 19.27
C ILE A 8 -4.99 -3.21 20.27
N ASN A 9 -4.45 -4.24 20.90
CA ASN A 9 -3.33 -4.10 21.82
C ASN A 9 -2.02 -3.93 21.03
N PHE A 10 -1.59 -2.69 20.83
CA PHE A 10 -0.33 -2.37 20.14
C PHE A 10 0.93 -2.75 20.93
N GLN A 11 0.78 -3.27 22.15
CA GLN A 11 1.88 -3.84 22.94
C GLN A 11 2.10 -5.32 22.64
N GLU A 12 1.18 -5.97 21.91
CA GLU A 12 1.35 -7.37 21.54
C GLU A 12 2.56 -7.52 20.61
N ILE A 13 3.63 -8.13 21.11
CA ILE A 13 4.88 -8.36 20.38
C ILE A 13 4.61 -9.05 19.03
N GLY A 14 3.68 -10.00 18.99
CA GLY A 14 3.28 -10.70 17.77
C GLY A 14 2.70 -9.75 16.71
N LEU A 15 1.87 -8.80 17.11
CA LEU A 15 1.35 -7.77 16.20
C LEU A 15 2.49 -6.89 15.68
N ILE A 16 3.34 -6.36 16.56
CA ILE A 16 4.47 -5.49 16.19
C ILE A 16 5.38 -6.18 15.15
N ILE A 17 5.75 -7.44 15.38
CA ILE A 17 6.59 -8.21 14.44
C ILE A 17 5.92 -8.30 13.06
N ARG A 18 4.62 -8.59 13.00
CA ARG A 18 3.86 -8.67 11.73
C ARG A 18 3.80 -7.32 11.00
N ILE A 19 3.59 -6.22 11.73
CA ILE A 19 3.64 -4.84 11.21
C ILE A 19 5.00 -4.54 10.57
N ILE A 20 6.09 -4.89 11.27
CA ILE A 20 7.46 -4.68 10.81
C ILE A 20 7.73 -5.52 9.55
N ILE A 21 7.40 -6.82 9.57
CA ILE A 21 7.60 -7.72 8.43
C ILE A 21 6.86 -7.19 7.20
N PHE A 22 5.59 -6.82 7.34
CA PHE A 22 4.80 -6.26 6.24
C PHE A 22 5.46 -4.99 5.68
N SER A 23 5.87 -4.07 6.55
CA SER A 23 6.52 -2.83 6.14
C SER A 23 7.83 -3.11 5.38
N ILE A 24 8.63 -4.04 5.87
CA ILE A 24 9.87 -4.48 5.20
C ILE A 24 9.58 -5.07 3.83
N VAL A 25 8.57 -5.95 3.69
CA VAL A 25 8.20 -6.57 2.41
C VAL A 25 7.80 -5.52 1.38
N ILE A 26 7.00 -4.53 1.78
CA ILE A 26 6.57 -3.44 0.89
C ILE A 26 7.77 -2.57 0.48
N VAL A 27 8.65 -2.22 1.43
CA VAL A 27 9.87 -1.46 1.15
C VAL A 27 10.80 -2.24 0.21
N ILE A 28 11.05 -3.52 0.46
CA ILE A 28 11.88 -4.36 -0.42
C ILE A 28 11.27 -4.42 -1.83
N SER A 29 9.95 -4.64 -1.93
CA SER A 29 9.26 -4.67 -3.23
C SER A 29 9.43 -3.35 -3.99
N SER A 30 9.34 -2.21 -3.28
CA SER A 30 9.57 -0.89 -3.86
C SER A 30 11.02 -0.68 -4.32
N LEU A 31 12.01 -1.17 -3.56
CA LEU A 31 13.43 -1.11 -3.92
C LEU A 31 13.74 -1.99 -5.12
N ILE A 32 13.12 -3.17 -5.23
CA ILE A 32 13.23 -4.03 -6.40
C ILE A 32 12.71 -3.28 -7.64
N CYS A 33 11.54 -2.62 -7.55
CA CYS A 33 11.04 -1.78 -8.64
C CYS A 33 12.00 -0.63 -8.99
N GLU A 34 12.59 0.03 -8.00
CA GLU A 34 13.58 1.11 -8.19
C GLU A 34 14.86 0.62 -8.88
N ILE A 35 15.30 -0.61 -8.60
CA ILE A 35 16.49 -1.18 -9.25
C ILE A 35 16.16 -1.61 -10.69
N ILE A 36 15.01 -2.23 -10.92
CA ILE A 36 14.60 -2.72 -12.24
C ILE A 36 14.33 -1.55 -13.19
N GLN A 37 13.68 -0.47 -12.71
CA GLN A 37 13.35 0.68 -13.56
C GLN A 37 14.60 1.36 -14.15
N ARG A 38 15.70 1.40 -13.39
CA ARG A 38 16.99 1.96 -13.85
C ARG A 38 17.65 1.15 -14.98
N LYS A 39 17.28 -0.13 -15.13
CA LYS A 39 17.86 -1.02 -16.14
C LYS A 39 16.98 -1.15 -17.38
N ASN A 40 15.71 -0.74 -17.31
CA ASN A 40 14.74 -1.03 -18.36
C ASN A 40 13.93 0.21 -18.75
N GLU A 41 14.50 1.02 -19.66
CA GLU A 41 13.88 2.25 -20.16
C GLU A 41 12.49 2.00 -20.76
N LYS A 42 12.26 0.85 -21.40
CA LYS A 42 10.98 0.54 -22.05
C LYS A 42 9.81 0.43 -21.07
N PHE A 43 10.04 -0.10 -19.88
CA PHE A 43 9.00 -0.30 -18.86
C PHE A 43 9.17 0.62 -17.65
N ARG A 44 10.03 1.64 -17.78
CA ARG A 44 10.40 2.55 -16.70
C ARG A 44 9.19 3.19 -16.03
N GLY A 45 8.24 3.72 -16.81
CA GLY A 45 7.00 4.31 -16.29
C GLY A 45 6.18 3.32 -15.46
N ILE A 46 6.02 2.08 -15.93
CA ILE A 46 5.25 1.04 -15.21
C ILE A 46 5.87 0.75 -13.85
N PHE A 47 7.19 0.55 -13.78
CA PHE A 47 7.87 0.27 -12.52
C PHE A 47 7.83 1.46 -11.55
N LEU A 48 7.96 2.69 -12.04
CA LEU A 48 7.80 3.91 -11.23
C LEU A 48 6.38 4.04 -10.67
N ALA A 49 5.35 3.74 -11.48
CA ALA A 49 3.96 3.74 -11.04
C ALA A 49 3.68 2.66 -9.98
N ILE A 50 4.19 1.43 -10.17
CA ILE A 50 4.09 0.35 -9.18
C ILE A 50 4.82 0.71 -7.88
N LEU A 51 6.02 1.29 -7.96
CA LEU A 51 6.77 1.76 -6.80
C LEU A 51 5.96 2.80 -6.01
N SER A 52 5.39 3.78 -6.71
CA SER A 52 4.49 4.76 -6.08
C SER A 52 3.29 4.07 -5.42
N GLY A 53 2.68 3.09 -6.08
CA GLY A 53 1.61 2.28 -5.54
C GLY A 53 2.00 1.57 -4.23
N PHE A 54 3.20 1.00 -4.14
CA PHE A 54 3.71 0.39 -2.91
C PHE A 54 3.88 1.40 -1.77
N MET A 55 4.38 2.61 -2.06
CA MET A 55 4.50 3.68 -1.07
C MET A 55 3.13 4.11 -0.53
N PHE A 56 2.15 4.28 -1.42
CA PHE A 56 0.78 4.62 -0.99
C PHE A 56 0.10 3.46 -0.25
N ALA A 57 0.37 2.21 -0.62
CA ALA A 57 -0.11 1.05 0.13
C ALA A 57 0.47 1.00 1.55
N LEU A 58 1.78 1.29 1.70
CA LEU A 58 2.42 1.40 3.01
C LEU A 58 1.78 2.51 3.85
N ASN A 59 1.56 3.69 3.26
CA ASN A 59 0.89 4.78 3.94
C ASN A 59 -0.51 4.41 4.38
N ASN A 60 -1.34 3.88 3.48
CA ASN A 60 -2.71 3.50 3.80
C ASN A 60 -2.78 2.51 4.98
N PHE A 61 -1.83 1.59 5.05
CA PHE A 61 -1.71 0.70 6.19
C PHE A 61 -1.34 1.45 7.49
N TRP A 62 -0.31 2.31 7.46
CA TRP A 62 0.18 3.05 8.64
C TRP A 62 -0.75 4.16 9.15
N ILE A 63 -1.73 4.60 8.35
CA ILE A 63 -2.81 5.48 8.83
C ILE A 63 -3.58 4.83 9.97
N SER A 64 -3.87 3.53 9.90
CA SER A 64 -4.68 2.86 10.93
C SER A 64 -4.00 2.85 12.31
N PRO A 65 -2.75 2.40 12.47
CA PRO A 65 -2.00 2.54 13.72
C PRO A 65 -1.91 3.98 14.22
N LEU A 66 -1.63 4.95 13.33
CA LEU A 66 -1.56 6.35 13.71
C LEU A 66 -2.88 6.83 14.32
N MET A 67 -4.00 6.56 13.64
CA MET A 67 -5.33 6.96 14.08
C MET A 67 -5.74 6.28 15.39
N ALA A 68 -5.37 5.01 15.57
CA ALA A 68 -5.67 4.28 16.80
C ALA A 68 -4.94 4.85 18.02
N LEU A 69 -3.71 5.33 17.83
CA LEU A 69 -2.88 5.90 18.91
C LEU A 69 -3.03 7.42 19.06
N PHE A 70 -3.77 8.07 18.16
CA PHE A 70 -3.87 9.53 18.12
C PHE A 70 -4.38 10.13 19.45
N VAL A 71 -5.44 9.56 20.01
CA VAL A 71 -6.05 10.05 21.25
C VAL A 71 -5.18 9.73 22.47
N SER A 72 -4.60 8.53 22.57
CA SER A 72 -3.78 8.15 23.73
C SER A 72 -2.50 9.00 23.81
N VAL A 73 -1.87 9.27 22.67
CA VAL A 73 -0.66 10.11 22.58
C VAL A 73 -0.97 11.57 22.92
N LEU A 74 -2.06 12.13 22.38
CA LEU A 74 -2.42 13.53 22.64
C LEU A 74 -2.91 13.79 24.07
N THR A 75 -3.52 12.79 24.70
CA THR A 75 -3.93 12.89 26.11
C THR A 75 -2.81 12.55 27.09
N LEU A 76 -1.59 12.30 26.59
CA LEU A 76 -0.40 11.92 27.37
C LEU A 76 -0.58 10.63 28.19
N ASN A 77 -1.54 9.79 27.80
CA ASN A 77 -1.84 8.51 28.44
C ASN A 77 -1.24 7.30 27.71
N ALA A 78 -0.48 7.54 26.64
CA ALA A 78 0.17 6.49 25.87
C ALA A 78 1.38 5.90 26.62
N GLU A 79 1.66 4.63 26.36
CA GLU A 79 2.88 3.98 26.81
C GLU A 79 4.07 4.25 25.88
N PHE A 80 5.29 3.97 26.35
CA PHE A 80 6.52 4.21 25.60
C PHE A 80 6.52 3.56 24.20
N VAL A 81 6.05 2.32 24.08
CA VAL A 81 5.96 1.59 22.80
C VAL A 81 4.97 2.27 21.84
N GLU A 82 3.86 2.79 22.36
CA GLU A 82 2.86 3.49 21.56
C GLU A 82 3.40 4.81 21.01
N TYR A 83 4.17 5.56 21.80
CA TYR A 83 4.89 6.74 21.30
C TYR A 83 5.86 6.39 20.17
N LEU A 84 6.61 5.29 20.30
CA LEU A 84 7.52 4.85 19.24
C LEU A 84 6.77 4.49 17.95
N ILE A 85 5.65 3.75 18.05
CA ILE A 85 4.81 3.41 16.90
C ILE A 85 4.23 4.68 16.28
N PHE A 86 3.75 5.63 17.08
CA PHE A 86 3.17 6.88 16.60
C PHE A 86 4.18 7.75 15.84
N ILE A 87 5.40 7.91 16.39
CA ILE A 87 6.48 8.65 15.74
C ILE A 87 6.89 7.96 14.43
N SER A 88 7.05 6.63 14.46
CA SER A 88 7.41 5.85 13.27
C SER A 88 6.35 5.97 12.18
N ALA A 89 5.07 5.84 12.55
CA ALA A 89 3.94 6.00 11.65
C ALA A 89 3.94 7.39 11.00
N SER A 90 4.14 8.44 11.79
CA SER A 90 4.20 9.82 11.31
C SER A 90 5.32 10.04 10.28
N ILE A 91 6.52 9.52 10.57
CA ILE A 91 7.67 9.61 9.66
C ILE A 91 7.39 8.84 8.36
N ILE A 92 6.90 7.60 8.48
CA ILE A 92 6.58 6.75 7.32
C ILE A 92 5.53 7.43 6.44
N LEU A 93 4.48 8.02 7.03
CA LEU A 93 3.40 8.67 6.29
C LEU A 93 3.89 9.89 5.49
N ILE A 94 4.73 10.72 6.10
CA ILE A 94 5.32 11.89 5.43
C ILE A 94 6.23 11.42 4.30
N LEU A 95 7.19 10.55 4.59
CA LEU A 95 8.16 10.09 3.60
C LEU A 95 7.50 9.29 2.47
N GLY A 96 6.59 8.37 2.80
CA GLY A 96 5.86 7.58 1.82
C GLY A 96 5.00 8.44 0.91
N THR A 97 4.42 9.54 1.43
CA THR A 97 3.65 10.47 0.59
C THR A 97 4.57 11.22 -0.36
N ILE A 98 5.69 11.77 0.14
CA ILE A 98 6.65 12.51 -0.69
C ILE A 98 7.23 11.61 -1.77
N VAL A 99 7.71 10.42 -1.42
CA VAL A 99 8.28 9.46 -2.37
C VAL A 99 7.21 8.97 -3.34
N GLY A 100 6.02 8.64 -2.86
CA GLY A 100 4.89 8.21 -3.68
C GLY A 100 4.53 9.23 -4.75
N ILE A 101 4.39 10.50 -4.37
CA ILE A 101 4.10 11.61 -5.31
C ILE A 101 5.28 11.82 -6.27
N ALA A 102 6.51 11.90 -5.77
CA ALA A 102 7.68 12.12 -6.60
C ALA A 102 7.82 11.06 -7.71
N LYS A 103 7.57 9.79 -7.36
CA LYS A 103 7.74 8.66 -8.27
C LYS A 103 6.62 8.53 -9.30
N ILE A 104 5.37 8.82 -8.93
CA ILE A 104 4.30 8.89 -9.94
C ILE A 104 4.48 10.11 -10.86
N SER A 105 4.93 11.24 -10.34
CA SER A 105 5.28 12.40 -11.17
C SER A 105 6.44 12.09 -12.12
N GLU A 106 7.45 11.34 -11.68
CA GLU A 106 8.52 10.85 -12.56
C GLU A 106 7.97 9.90 -13.64
N SER A 107 7.05 9.00 -13.27
CA SER A 107 6.38 8.11 -14.21
C SER A 107 5.66 8.86 -15.32
N PHE A 108 5.00 9.97 -15.01
CA PHE A 108 4.28 10.79 -16.00
C PHE A 108 5.19 11.51 -16.99
N LYS A 109 6.49 11.65 -16.68
CA LYS A 109 7.47 12.22 -17.62
C LYS A 109 7.86 11.25 -18.73
N VAL A 110 7.70 9.94 -18.49
CA VAL A 110 8.16 8.87 -19.40
C VAL A 110 7.01 8.01 -19.95
N ALA A 111 5.80 8.14 -19.40
CA ALA A 111 4.62 7.40 -19.81
C ALA A 111 3.34 8.22 -19.59
N GLN A 112 2.28 7.88 -20.32
CA GLN A 112 1.01 8.61 -20.24
C GLN A 112 0.33 8.43 -18.89
N ALA A 113 -0.12 9.54 -18.29
CA ALA A 113 -0.74 9.53 -16.97
C ALA A 113 -2.01 8.67 -16.90
N SER A 114 -2.82 8.70 -17.96
CA SER A 114 -4.04 7.90 -18.11
C SER A 114 -3.80 6.39 -18.00
N ASN A 115 -2.59 5.94 -18.36
CA ASN A 115 -2.17 4.54 -18.28
C ASN A 115 -1.51 4.20 -16.95
N MET A 116 -0.76 5.15 -16.37
CA MET A 116 0.04 4.90 -15.17
C MET A 116 -0.80 4.94 -13.89
N ILE A 117 -1.86 5.74 -13.84
CA ILE A 117 -2.77 5.81 -12.66
C ILE A 117 -3.41 4.44 -12.36
N PRO A 118 -4.04 3.72 -13.32
CA PRO A 118 -4.58 2.38 -13.04
C PRO A 118 -3.52 1.37 -12.56
N ILE A 119 -2.29 1.47 -13.05
CA ILE A 119 -1.17 0.62 -12.64
C ILE A 119 -0.73 0.93 -11.21
N GLN A 120 -0.64 2.21 -10.85
CA GLN A 120 -0.33 2.66 -9.49
C GLN A 120 -1.34 2.13 -8.47
N HIS A 121 -2.61 1.97 -8.84
CA HIS A 121 -3.63 1.42 -7.96
C HIS A 121 -3.49 -0.09 -7.70
N LEU A 122 -2.66 -0.83 -8.45
CA LEU A 122 -2.51 -2.28 -8.26
C LEU A 122 -2.01 -2.62 -6.84
N PRO A 123 -0.84 -2.14 -6.36
CA PRO A 123 -0.42 -2.45 -5.01
C PRO A 123 -1.39 -1.92 -3.95
N LEU A 124 -2.03 -0.77 -4.21
CA LEU A 124 -2.97 -0.12 -3.31
C LEU A 124 -4.22 -0.98 -3.03
N GLN A 125 -4.72 -1.67 -4.05
CA GLN A 125 -5.90 -2.53 -3.95
C GLN A 125 -5.55 -3.96 -3.49
N ILE A 126 -4.35 -4.42 -3.80
CA ILE A 126 -3.89 -5.76 -3.44
C ILE A 126 -3.43 -5.83 -1.98
N ALA A 127 -2.86 -4.75 -1.42
CA ALA A 127 -2.32 -4.75 -0.06
C ALA A 127 -3.35 -4.96 1.07
N PRO A 128 -4.56 -4.37 1.06
CA PRO A 128 -5.53 -4.51 2.14
C PRO A 128 -5.92 -5.94 2.52
N PRO A 129 -6.29 -6.79 1.54
CA PRO A 129 -6.55 -8.19 1.86
C PRO A 129 -5.40 -8.89 2.58
N PHE A 130 -4.15 -8.60 2.22
CA PHE A 130 -2.98 -9.21 2.85
C PHE A 130 -2.77 -8.75 4.29
N TYR A 131 -2.84 -7.45 4.58
CA TYR A 131 -2.62 -7.02 5.96
C TYR A 131 -3.77 -7.43 6.89
N PHE A 132 -5.02 -7.49 6.40
CA PHE A 132 -6.13 -7.98 7.22
C PHE A 132 -5.98 -9.46 7.60
N LEU A 133 -5.56 -10.29 6.66
CA LEU A 133 -5.38 -11.73 6.90
C LEU A 133 -4.09 -12.04 7.67
N ILE A 134 -2.98 -11.40 7.32
CA ILE A 134 -1.66 -11.75 7.87
C ILE A 134 -1.35 -10.97 9.14
N ILE A 135 -1.65 -9.67 9.18
CA ILE A 135 -1.27 -8.81 10.31
C ILE A 135 -2.32 -8.87 11.40
N TYR A 136 -3.60 -8.65 11.06
CA TYR A 136 -4.66 -8.64 12.06
C TYR A 136 -5.25 -10.03 12.36
N LEU A 137 -4.84 -11.07 11.62
CA LEU A 137 -5.35 -12.45 11.74
C LEU A 137 -6.89 -12.50 11.87
N LEU A 138 -7.58 -11.69 11.06
CA LEU A 138 -9.03 -11.70 11.03
C LEU A 138 -9.52 -13.11 10.65
N PRO A 139 -10.53 -13.65 11.35
CA PRO A 139 -11.00 -15.00 11.09
C PRO A 139 -11.54 -15.09 9.67
N ILE A 140 -11.03 -16.07 8.91
CA ILE A 140 -11.54 -16.38 7.58
C ILE A 140 -12.88 -17.11 7.79
N PRO A 141 -14.00 -16.55 7.34
CA PRO A 141 -15.31 -17.14 7.62
C PRO A 141 -15.53 -18.44 6.85
N ASP A 142 -14.93 -18.58 5.65
CA ASP A 142 -15.07 -19.76 4.80
C ASP A 142 -13.88 -19.93 3.83
N LEU A 143 -13.59 -21.16 3.39
CA LEU A 143 -12.58 -21.47 2.37
C LEU A 143 -12.87 -20.75 1.04
N PHE A 144 -14.15 -20.56 0.72
CA PHE A 144 -14.55 -19.79 -0.46
C PHE A 144 -14.10 -18.31 -0.40
N SER A 145 -13.91 -17.73 0.79
CA SER A 145 -13.39 -16.36 0.91
C SER A 145 -11.96 -16.23 0.37
N ILE A 146 -11.13 -17.27 0.52
CA ILE A 146 -9.77 -17.30 -0.04
C ILE A 146 -9.84 -17.37 -1.56
N LEU A 147 -10.74 -18.20 -2.11
CA LEU A 147 -10.94 -18.28 -3.56
C LEU A 147 -11.39 -16.93 -4.13
N PHE A 148 -12.37 -16.27 -3.50
CA PHE A 148 -12.84 -14.95 -3.92
C PHE A 148 -11.77 -13.88 -3.82
N LEU A 149 -10.85 -13.97 -2.85
CA LEU A 149 -9.71 -13.08 -2.74
C LEU A 149 -8.79 -13.17 -3.96
N PHE A 150 -8.44 -14.38 -4.39
CA PHE A 150 -7.61 -14.56 -5.60
C PHE A 150 -8.35 -14.14 -6.88
N ILE A 151 -9.65 -14.42 -6.98
CA ILE A 151 -10.47 -13.95 -8.10
C ILE A 151 -10.49 -12.41 -8.12
N GLY A 152 -10.68 -11.78 -6.96
CA GLY A 152 -10.67 -10.32 -6.80
C GLY A 152 -9.34 -9.72 -7.25
N ILE A 153 -8.20 -10.27 -6.79
CA ILE A 153 -6.87 -9.84 -7.24
C ILE A 153 -6.71 -9.99 -8.75
N GLY A 154 -7.17 -11.11 -9.33
CA GLY A 154 -7.16 -11.32 -10.77
C GLY A 154 -7.96 -10.26 -11.54
N LEU A 155 -9.16 -9.95 -11.07
CA LEU A 155 -10.02 -8.90 -11.65
C LEU A 155 -9.36 -7.51 -11.54
N VAL A 156 -8.76 -7.19 -10.41
CA VAL A 156 -8.01 -5.93 -10.21
C VAL A 156 -6.89 -5.82 -11.24
N ILE A 157 -6.07 -6.86 -11.39
CA ILE A 157 -4.99 -6.91 -12.37
C ILE A 157 -5.53 -6.70 -13.79
N ILE A 158 -6.54 -7.48 -14.20
CA ILE A 158 -7.14 -7.39 -15.54
C ILE A 158 -7.71 -5.99 -15.79
N SER A 159 -8.43 -5.42 -14.82
CA SER A 159 -9.05 -4.11 -14.93
C SER A 159 -8.03 -3.00 -15.14
N SER A 160 -6.90 -3.02 -14.43
CA SER A 160 -5.84 -2.02 -14.59
C SER A 160 -5.20 -2.07 -15.97
N PHE A 161 -4.98 -3.26 -16.53
CA PHE A 161 -4.47 -3.40 -17.89
C PHE A 161 -5.50 -3.00 -18.94
N LEU A 162 -6.76 -3.37 -18.76
CA LEU A 162 -7.83 -3.07 -19.71
C LEU A 162 -8.12 -1.57 -19.77
N LEU A 163 -8.17 -0.88 -18.62
CA LEU A 163 -8.29 0.58 -18.58
C LEU A 163 -7.10 1.25 -19.27
N SER A 164 -5.87 0.84 -18.91
CA SER A 164 -4.66 1.40 -19.52
C SER A 164 -4.63 1.20 -21.04
N LYS A 165 -5.10 0.05 -21.56
CA LYS A 165 -5.14 -0.16 -23.01
C LYS A 165 -6.19 0.72 -23.70
N ARG A 166 -7.39 0.80 -23.12
CA ARG A 166 -8.51 1.54 -23.71
C ARG A 166 -8.24 3.05 -23.74
N GLN A 167 -7.60 3.60 -22.70
CA GLN A 167 -7.24 5.03 -22.68
C GLN A 167 -6.18 5.38 -23.72
N ALA A 168 -5.18 4.52 -23.91
CA ALA A 168 -4.21 4.67 -25.00
C ALA A 168 -4.83 4.62 -26.40
N GLU A 169 -5.93 3.89 -26.60
CA GLU A 169 -6.64 3.85 -27.89
C GLU A 169 -7.48 5.11 -28.12
N LEU A 170 -8.19 5.60 -27.11
CA LEU A 170 -9.01 6.82 -27.21
C LEU A 170 -8.18 8.07 -27.48
N GLU A 171 -6.96 8.15 -26.94
CA GLU A 171 -6.06 9.28 -27.16
C GLU A 171 -5.46 9.32 -28.58
N LYS A 172 -5.39 8.19 -29.30
CA LYS A 172 -4.92 8.15 -30.70
C LYS A 172 -5.93 8.69 -31.70
N ILE A 173 -7.19 8.81 -31.30
CA ILE A 173 -8.30 9.26 -32.16
C ILE A 173 -8.45 10.79 -32.08
N LYS A 174 -7.83 11.43 -31.08
CA LYS A 174 -7.74 12.90 -30.96
C LYS A 174 -6.53 13.43 -31.71
#